data_AF-A0A357C9J2-F1
#
_entry.id   AF-A0A357C9J2-F1
#
_cell.length_a   1.000
_cell.length_b   1.000
_cell.length_c   1.000
_cell.angle_alpha   90.00
_cell.angle_beta   90.00
_cell.angle_gamma   90.00
#
_symmetry.space_group_name_H-M   'P 1'
#
loop_
_entity.id
_entity.type
_entity.pdbx_description
1 polymer ?
#
loop_
_entity_poly.entity_id
_entity_poly.type
_entity_poly.pdbx_seq_one_letter_code
_entity_poly.pdbx_strand_id
1 'polypeptide(L)'
;ERNHHPGRKILLTGKGRCNVTNGTDPQGIVAAFPETGRFLLGPVSRFTPDDLMRFIQEQGVPLKVERGRRVFPESDRSSDIVRALRNAAAGAGVQFRPDSRVERVDECKAQ
;
A
#
# COMPACT_ATOMS: atom_id res chain seq x y z
N GLU A 1 -1.17 -3.05 15.74
CA GLU A 1 -0.61 -4.05 14.81
C GLU A 1 -0.17 -5.24 15.65
N ARG A 2 -0.51 -6.48 15.26
CA ARG A 2 -0.20 -7.68 16.07
C ARG A 2 1.30 -7.98 16.13
N ASN A 3 2.02 -7.76 15.03
CA ASN A 3 3.43 -8.10 14.93
C ASN A 3 4.34 -6.99 15.49
N HIS A 4 5.56 -7.37 15.84
CA HIS A 4 6.63 -6.42 16.23
C HIS A 4 6.96 -5.41 15.12
N HIS A 5 6.88 -5.82 13.86
CA HIS A 5 7.13 -4.94 12.72
C HIS A 5 5.90 -4.82 11.82
N PRO A 6 5.35 -3.59 11.63
CA PRO A 6 4.30 -3.35 10.67
C PRO A 6 4.80 -3.58 9.23
N GLY A 7 3.88 -3.94 8.33
CA GLY A 7 4.21 -4.16 6.92
C GLY A 7 4.89 -5.51 6.62
N ARG A 8 4.90 -6.47 7.56
CA ARG A 8 5.55 -7.77 7.38
C ARG A 8 5.12 -8.52 6.12
N LYS A 9 3.84 -8.45 5.73
CA LYS A 9 3.36 -9.05 4.48
C LYS A 9 3.94 -8.35 3.24
N ILE A 10 4.02 -7.01 3.26
CA ILE A 10 4.60 -6.20 2.18
C ILE A 10 6.05 -6.62 1.92
N LEU A 11 6.83 -6.82 2.99
CA LEU A 11 8.23 -7.27 2.91
C LEU A 11 8.41 -8.60 2.16
N LEU A 12 7.39 -9.46 2.16
CA LEU A 12 7.44 -10.78 1.53
C LEU A 12 6.92 -10.76 0.08
N THR A 13 6.15 -9.74 -0.30
CA THR A 13 5.55 -9.66 -1.63
C THR A 13 6.61 -9.48 -2.73
N GLY A 14 6.31 -9.99 -3.93
CA GLY A 14 7.20 -9.84 -5.08
C GLY A 14 8.59 -10.45 -4.87
N LYS A 15 8.71 -11.50 -4.04
CA LYS A 15 9.98 -12.12 -3.63
C LYS A 15 10.92 -11.14 -2.93
N GLY A 16 10.39 -10.33 -2.02
CA GLY A 16 11.18 -9.34 -1.29
C GLY A 16 11.32 -7.99 -1.99
N ARG A 17 10.78 -7.84 -3.21
CA ARG A 17 10.89 -6.61 -4.01
C ARG A 17 9.69 -5.68 -3.87
N CYS A 18 8.54 -6.21 -3.47
CA CYS A 18 7.24 -5.53 -3.46
C CYS A 18 6.76 -5.08 -4.85
N ASN A 19 5.80 -5.83 -5.41
CA ASN A 19 5.02 -5.34 -6.54
C ASN A 19 4.00 -4.34 -6.01
N VAL A 20 4.35 -3.06 -6.03
CA VAL A 20 3.66 -1.96 -5.33
C VAL A 20 2.25 -1.76 -5.88
N THR A 21 2.12 -1.74 -7.20
CA THR A 21 0.85 -1.56 -7.92
C THR A 21 0.98 -2.08 -9.36
N ASN A 22 -0.06 -1.89 -10.17
CA ASN A 22 -0.01 -2.04 -11.62
C ASN A 22 -0.09 -0.65 -12.29
N GLY A 23 0.84 -0.33 -13.18
CA GLY A 23 0.91 0.92 -13.95
C GLY A 23 -0.12 0.96 -15.08
N THR A 24 -1.39 0.72 -14.73
CA THR A 24 -2.55 0.86 -15.61
C THR A 24 -3.46 1.97 -15.07
N ASP A 25 -4.37 2.43 -15.91
CA ASP A 25 -5.42 3.35 -15.51
C ASP A 25 -6.42 2.73 -14.51
N PRO A 26 -7.26 3.53 -13.84
CA PRO A 26 -8.29 3.03 -12.92
C PRO A 26 -9.20 1.94 -13.51
N GLN A 27 -9.56 2.05 -14.79
CA GLN A 27 -10.39 1.06 -15.48
C GLN A 27 -9.66 -0.28 -15.65
N GLY A 28 -8.35 -0.26 -15.95
CA GLY A 28 -7.54 -1.46 -15.99
C GLY A 28 -7.45 -2.18 -14.65
N ILE A 29 -7.40 -1.46 -13.53
CA ILE A 29 -7.49 -2.07 -12.19
C ILE A 29 -8.87 -2.71 -12.00
N VAL A 30 -9.96 -1.98 -12.26
CA VAL A 30 -11.33 -2.50 -12.13
C VAL A 30 -11.53 -3.77 -12.95
N ALA A 31 -11.06 -3.79 -14.20
CA ALA A 31 -11.14 -4.94 -15.09
C ALA A 31 -10.32 -6.15 -14.61
N ALA A 32 -9.23 -5.94 -13.87
CA ALA A 32 -8.44 -7.02 -13.30
C ALA A 32 -9.13 -7.75 -12.13
N PHE A 33 -10.23 -7.20 -11.60
CA PHE A 33 -11.04 -7.81 -10.54
C PHE A 33 -12.48 -8.06 -11.05
N PRO A 34 -12.73 -9.12 -11.83
CA PRO A 34 -14.02 -9.32 -12.50
C PRO A 34 -15.22 -9.42 -11.55
N GLU A 35 -15.04 -10.02 -10.37
CA GLU A 35 -16.14 -10.23 -9.41
C GLU A 35 -16.38 -9.00 -8.52
N THR A 36 -15.33 -8.24 -8.20
CA THR A 36 -15.38 -7.16 -7.19
C THR A 36 -15.08 -5.77 -7.77
N GLY A 37 -14.78 -5.67 -9.07
CA GLY A 37 -14.33 -4.44 -9.72
C GLY A 37 -15.33 -3.30 -9.61
N ARG A 38 -16.64 -3.59 -9.63
CA ARG A 38 -17.68 -2.56 -9.45
C ARG A 38 -17.55 -1.84 -8.09
N PHE A 39 -17.16 -2.54 -7.04
CA PHE A 39 -16.91 -1.94 -5.73
C PHE A 39 -15.66 -1.05 -5.75
N LEU A 40 -14.64 -1.43 -6.53
CA LEU A 40 -13.38 -0.71 -6.63
C LEU A 40 -13.47 0.59 -7.45
N LEU A 41 -14.50 0.77 -8.28
CA LEU A 41 -14.66 1.96 -9.13
C LEU A 41 -14.59 3.27 -8.32
N GLY A 42 -15.25 3.33 -7.16
CA GLY A 42 -15.27 4.52 -6.30
C GLY A 42 -13.91 4.82 -5.66
N PRO A 43 -13.30 3.88 -4.92
CA PRO A 43 -11.98 4.06 -4.33
C PRO A 43 -10.87 4.34 -5.35
N VAL A 44 -10.79 3.56 -6.44
CA VAL A 44 -9.67 3.62 -7.40
C VAL A 44 -9.75 4.86 -8.30
N SER A 45 -10.93 5.45 -8.50
CA SER A 45 -11.05 6.74 -9.21
C SER A 45 -10.63 7.94 -8.34
N ARG A 46 -10.68 7.82 -7.00
CA ARG A 46 -10.24 8.88 -6.07
C ARG A 46 -8.76 8.79 -5.69
N PHE A 47 -8.19 7.60 -5.72
CA PHE A 47 -6.78 7.37 -5.48
C PHE A 47 -6.28 6.34 -6.49
N THR A 48 -5.74 6.86 -7.58
CA THR A 48 -5.38 6.08 -8.76
C THR A 48 -4.04 5.35 -8.58
N PRO A 49 -3.70 4.37 -9.45
CA PRO A 49 -2.36 3.79 -9.44
C PRO A 49 -1.24 4.82 -9.61
N ASP A 50 -1.46 5.85 -10.41
CA ASP A 50 -0.50 6.95 -10.60
C ASP A 50 -0.37 7.80 -9.34
N ASP A 51 -1.46 8.06 -8.61
CA ASP A 51 -1.40 8.73 -7.31
C ASP A 51 -0.59 7.95 -6.30
N LEU A 52 -0.76 6.61 -6.26
CA LEU A 52 0.05 5.75 -5.39
C LEU A 52 1.52 5.79 -5.78
N MET A 53 1.84 5.74 -7.08
CA MET A 53 3.22 5.84 -7.56
C MET A 53 3.83 7.19 -7.17
N ARG A 54 3.13 8.29 -7.39
CA ARG A 54 3.57 9.64 -6.99
C ARG A 54 3.79 9.73 -5.48
N PHE A 55 2.84 9.26 -4.69
CA PHE A 55 2.93 9.26 -3.23
C PHE A 55 4.17 8.53 -2.72
N ILE A 56 4.49 7.35 -3.26
CA ILE A 56 5.70 6.60 -2.86
C ILE A 56 6.97 7.33 -3.30
N GLN A 57 7.00 7.92 -4.50
CA GLN A 57 8.15 8.68 -5.00
C GLN A 57 8.39 9.96 -4.20
N GLU A 58 7.34 10.64 -3.73
CA GLU A 58 7.43 11.80 -2.84
C GLU A 58 8.07 11.46 -1.48
N GLN A 59 8.01 10.19 -1.06
CA GLN A 59 8.74 9.69 0.12
C GLN A 59 10.19 9.29 -0.18
N GLY A 60 10.70 9.63 -1.38
CA GLY A 60 12.09 9.41 -1.79
C GLY A 60 12.39 8.00 -2.31
N VAL A 61 11.37 7.24 -2.73
CA VAL A 61 11.56 5.89 -3.29
C VAL A 61 11.21 5.89 -4.79
N PRO A 62 12.20 5.96 -5.69
CA PRO A 62 11.95 5.91 -7.12
C PRO A 62 11.41 4.53 -7.53
N LEU A 63 10.54 4.52 -8.55
CA LEU A 63 9.82 3.34 -9.01
C LEU A 63 10.13 3.04 -10.48
N LYS A 64 10.13 1.76 -10.84
CA LYS A 64 10.25 1.26 -12.21
C LYS A 64 9.04 0.42 -12.59
N VAL A 65 8.66 0.48 -13.87
CA VAL A 65 7.62 -0.37 -14.46
C VAL A 65 8.28 -1.50 -15.24
N GLU A 66 7.92 -2.74 -14.91
CA GLU A 66 8.41 -3.95 -15.58
C GLU A 66 7.31 -4.55 -16.50
N ARG A 67 7.64 -5.67 -17.17
CA ARG A 67 6.72 -6.45 -18.01
C ARG A 67 5.39 -6.70 -17.27
N GLY A 68 4.28 -6.54 -18.01
CA GLY A 68 2.93 -6.68 -17.46
C GLY A 68 2.50 -5.50 -16.60
N ARG A 69 3.14 -4.34 -16.77
CA ARG A 69 2.88 -3.09 -16.03
C ARG A 69 3.07 -3.24 -14.51
N ARG A 70 3.88 -4.20 -14.06
CA ARG A 70 4.16 -4.39 -12.63
C ARG A 70 5.09 -3.27 -12.15
N VAL A 71 4.79 -2.68 -11.01
CA VAL A 71 5.56 -1.55 -10.48
C VAL A 71 6.39 -2.01 -9.29
N PHE A 72 7.69 -1.75 -9.32
CA PHE A 72 8.65 -2.10 -8.26
C PHE A 72 9.46 -0.87 -7.84
N PRO A 73 10.00 -0.81 -6.62
CA PRO A 73 11.06 0.14 -6.30
C PRO A 73 12.27 -0.12 -7.19
N GLU A 74 12.98 0.93 -7.63
CA GLU A 74 14.17 0.76 -8.46
C GLU A 74 15.25 -0.10 -7.77
N SER A 75 15.35 0.01 -6.44
CA SER A 75 16.27 -0.75 -5.60
C SER A 75 15.95 -2.25 -5.51
N ASP A 76 14.79 -2.70 -6.00
CA ASP A 76 14.27 -4.06 -5.80
C ASP A 76 14.11 -4.48 -4.33
N ARG A 77 14.00 -3.53 -3.39
CA ARG A 77 13.84 -3.83 -1.95
C ARG A 77 12.50 -3.36 -1.42
N SER A 78 11.66 -4.30 -1.01
CA SER A 78 10.40 -4.05 -0.31
C SER A 78 10.55 -3.26 0.99
N SER A 79 11.73 -3.32 1.64
CA SER A 79 12.03 -2.53 2.83
C SER A 79 11.97 -1.02 2.55
N ASP A 80 12.28 -0.59 1.32
CA ASP A 80 12.22 0.81 0.94
C ASP A 80 10.75 1.29 0.87
N ILE A 81 9.84 0.44 0.39
CA ILE A 81 8.40 0.70 0.40
C ILE A 81 7.83 0.76 1.82
N VAL A 82 8.20 -0.18 2.70
CA VAL A 82 7.77 -0.14 4.11
C VAL A 82 8.30 1.11 4.81
N ARG A 83 9.53 1.53 4.53
CA ARG A 83 10.10 2.78 5.06
C ARG A 83 9.33 3.98 4.58
N ALA A 84 9.02 4.08 3.28
CA ALA A 84 8.22 5.16 2.72
C ALA A 84 6.86 5.31 3.41
N LEU A 85 6.12 4.21 3.57
CA LEU A 85 4.82 4.21 4.25
C LEU A 85 4.93 4.62 5.73
N ARG A 86 5.96 4.15 6.43
CA ARG A 86 6.20 4.52 7.83
C ARG A 86 6.57 5.99 7.99
N ASN A 87 7.40 6.52 7.09
CA ASN A 87 7.79 7.93 7.08
C ASN A 87 6.58 8.83 6.83
N ALA A 88 5.74 8.49 5.85
CA ALA A 88 4.52 9.22 5.56
C ALA A 88 3.57 9.26 6.78
N ALA A 89 3.35 8.11 7.42
CA ALA A 89 2.51 8.02 8.62
C ALA A 89 3.10 8.82 9.80
N ALA A 90 4.41 8.71 10.04
CA ALA A 90 5.08 9.48 11.08
C ALA A 90 5.02 10.99 10.81
N GLY A 91 5.20 11.41 9.56
CA GLY A 91 5.06 12.80 9.13
C GLY A 91 3.63 13.35 9.32
N ALA A 92 2.62 12.48 9.26
CA ALA A 92 1.24 12.80 9.59
C ALA A 92 0.91 12.75 11.10
N GLY A 93 1.90 12.52 11.97
CA GLY A 93 1.71 12.46 13.43
C GLY A 93 1.14 11.14 13.95
N VAL A 94 1.13 10.07 13.14
CA VAL A 94 0.60 8.77 13.56
C VAL A 94 1.50 8.11 14.60
N GLN A 95 0.90 7.63 15.69
CA GLN A 95 1.58 6.80 16.69
C GLN A 95 1.44 5.31 16.37
N PHE A 96 2.56 4.61 16.29
CA PHE A 96 2.58 3.15 16.06
C PHE A 96 2.54 2.39 17.39
N ARG A 97 1.60 1.45 17.52
CA ARG A 97 1.53 0.47 18.61
C ARG A 97 1.66 -0.96 18.04
N PRO A 98 2.91 -1.44 17.82
CA PRO A 98 3.18 -2.82 17.44
C PRO A 98 2.98 -3.78 18.62
N ASP A 99 3.13 -5.08 18.38
CA ASP A 99 2.93 -6.15 19.39
C ASP A 99 1.58 -6.08 20.13
N SER A 100 0.61 -5.46 19.49
CA SER A 100 -0.69 -5.14 20.07
C SER A 100 -1.76 -5.86 19.25
N ARG A 101 -2.11 -7.06 19.70
CA ARG A 101 -3.26 -7.81 19.17
C ARG A 101 -4.54 -7.19 19.72
N VAL A 102 -5.44 -6.80 18.82
CA VAL A 102 -6.81 -6.45 19.20
C VAL A 102 -7.56 -7.74 19.54
N GLU A 103 -8.16 -7.79 20.73
CA GLU A 103 -8.94 -8.93 21.21
C GLU A 103 -10.44 -8.74 20.97
N ARG A 104 -10.93 -7.51 21.17
CA ARG A 104 -12.33 -7.15 20.96
C ARG A 104 -12.44 -5.70 20.52
N VAL A 105 -13.48 -5.42 19.73
CA VAL A 105 -13.91 -4.06 19.38
C VAL A 105 -15.35 -3.95 19.83
N ASP A 106 -15.61 -3.06 20.79
CA ASP A 106 -16.94 -2.79 21.30
C ASP A 106 -17.47 -1.51 20.66
N GLU A 107 -18.75 -1.49 20.30
CA GLU A 107 -19.41 -0.26 19.86
C GLU A 107 -19.57 0.67 21.05
N CYS A 108 -18.77 1.74 21.08
CA CYS A 108 -19.01 2.83 22.00
C CYS A 108 -20.13 3.69 21.41
N LYS A 109 -21.35 3.56 21.93
CA LYS A 109 -22.40 4.54 21.66
C LYS A 109 -21.95 5.85 22.32
N ALA A 110 -21.43 6.78 21.50
CA ALA A 110 -21.15 8.13 21.95
C ALA A 110 -22.44 8.71 22.56
N GLN A 111 -22.35 9.19 23.80
CA GLN A 111 -23.42 9.95 24.45
C GLN A 111 -23.61 11.30 23.76
#